data_AF-A0A822IIE3-F1
#
_entry.id   AF-A0A822IIE3-F1
#
_cell.length_a   1.000
_cell.length_b   1.000
_cell.length_c   1.000
_cell.angle_alpha   90.00
_cell.angle_beta   90.00
_cell.angle_gamma   90.00
#
_symmetry.space_group_name_H-M   'P 1'
#
loop_
_entity.id
_entity.type
_entity.pdbx_description
1 polymer ?
#
loop_
_entity_poly.entity_id
_entity_poly.type
_entity_poly.pdbx_seq_one_letter_code
_entity_poly.pdbx_strand_id
1 'polypeptide(L)'
;MSQGAEIKRYIKDPSLLIELCREVIDQFDIGNDNKETAAMEAQLREISKAVEKLEKLGVSVPDVLRAEKTRLAASLGVKTEAYQALKHLADEFGDILKELKERLGINSDDKTGTKPKNKRSKLQKTNSEVLRKYIILVLKEFGGRARVPDILDTIERQLSNKLLPGDLEVRQDGKTIAWRNNVLWERYRMMQEGILRNDSQRGYWELNED
;
A
#
# COMPACT_ATOMS: atom_id res chain seq x y z
N MET A 1 -15.80 -39.68 -1.91
CA MET A 1 -16.63 -39.16 -0.80
C MET A 1 -15.91 -38.13 0.09
N SER A 2 -14.67 -37.68 -0.20
CA SER A 2 -13.87 -36.85 0.72
C SER A 2 -14.08 -35.32 0.58
N GLN A 3 -14.19 -34.78 -0.64
CA GLN A 3 -14.24 -33.32 -0.85
C GLN A 3 -15.49 -32.65 -0.25
N GLY A 4 -16.61 -33.36 -0.19
CA GLY A 4 -17.84 -32.84 0.42
C GLY A 4 -17.75 -32.67 1.94
N ALA A 5 -16.86 -33.40 2.62
CA ALA A 5 -16.63 -33.24 4.05
C ALA A 5 -15.71 -32.05 4.35
N GLU A 6 -14.71 -31.82 3.50
CA GLU A 6 -13.78 -30.68 3.62
C GLU A 6 -14.48 -29.35 3.36
N ILE A 7 -15.33 -29.27 2.34
CA ILE A 7 -16.11 -28.05 2.05
C ILE A 7 -17.03 -27.72 3.24
N LYS A 8 -17.66 -28.74 3.85
CA LYS A 8 -18.51 -28.54 5.04
C LYS A 8 -17.76 -27.94 6.23
N ARG A 9 -16.46 -28.22 6.37
CA ARG A 9 -15.61 -27.62 7.41
C ARG A 9 -15.47 -26.11 7.21
N TYR A 10 -15.17 -25.68 5.99
CA TYR A 10 -15.03 -24.25 5.66
C TYR A 10 -16.37 -23.51 5.63
N ILE A 11 -17.48 -24.20 5.37
CA ILE A 11 -18.83 -23.62 5.51
C ILE A 11 -19.14 -23.33 6.99
N LYS A 12 -18.73 -24.21 7.90
CA LYS A 12 -18.97 -24.05 9.35
C LYS A 12 -18.10 -22.94 9.95
N ASP A 13 -16.87 -22.79 9.46
CA ASP A 13 -15.96 -21.71 9.84
C ASP A 13 -15.15 -21.22 8.63
N PRO A 14 -15.59 -20.12 7.98
CA PRO A 14 -14.89 -19.54 6.83
C PRO A 14 -13.51 -18.97 7.16
N SER A 15 -13.22 -18.70 8.43
CA SER A 15 -11.93 -18.13 8.89
C SER A 15 -10.78 -19.07 8.59
N LEU A 16 -11.03 -20.38 8.65
CA LEU A 16 -10.06 -21.43 8.34
C LEU A 16 -9.55 -21.36 6.89
N LEU A 17 -10.39 -20.91 5.96
CA LEU A 17 -9.97 -20.73 4.56
C LEU A 17 -9.04 -19.53 4.43
N ILE A 18 -9.31 -18.45 5.18
CA ILE A 18 -8.47 -17.26 5.21
C ILE A 18 -7.09 -17.58 5.79
N GLU A 19 -7.05 -18.36 6.88
CA GLU A 19 -5.80 -18.81 7.50
C GLU A 19 -4.98 -19.68 6.55
N LEU A 20 -5.62 -20.65 5.87
CA LEU A 20 -4.94 -21.48 4.87
C LEU A 20 -4.38 -20.63 3.72
N CYS A 21 -5.14 -19.66 3.21
CA CYS A 21 -4.65 -18.77 2.17
C CYS A 21 -3.44 -17.94 2.64
N ARG A 22 -3.43 -17.47 3.89
CA ARG A 22 -2.27 -16.74 4.46
C ARG A 22 -1.05 -17.64 4.58
N GLU A 23 -1.23 -18.87 5.08
CA GLU A 23 -0.14 -19.83 5.19
C GLU A 23 0.46 -20.18 3.83
N VAL A 24 -0.37 -20.35 2.80
CA VAL A 24 0.09 -20.55 1.42
C VAL A 24 0.88 -19.35 0.92
N ILE A 25 0.41 -18.13 1.16
CA ILE A 25 1.11 -16.89 0.77
C ILE A 25 2.43 -16.75 1.51
N ASP A 26 2.47 -17.06 2.80
CA ASP A 26 3.68 -16.99 3.64
C ASP A 26 4.74 -18.03 3.22
N GLN A 27 4.32 -19.17 2.65
CA GLN A 27 5.24 -20.16 2.06
C GLN A 27 5.86 -19.69 0.74
N PHE A 28 5.18 -18.80 0.01
CA PHE A 28 5.78 -18.12 -1.12
C PHE A 28 6.64 -16.97 -0.58
N ASP A 29 7.89 -17.31 -0.31
CA ASP A 29 8.94 -16.47 0.28
C ASP A 29 9.30 -15.24 -0.59
N ILE A 30 8.35 -14.32 -0.79
CA ILE A 30 8.59 -12.97 -1.31
C ILE A 30 9.02 -12.09 -0.12
N GLY A 31 10.09 -12.53 0.55
CA GLY A 31 10.90 -11.63 1.36
C GLY A 31 11.33 -10.47 0.48
N ASN A 32 11.34 -9.28 1.06
CA ASN A 32 11.58 -7.96 0.46
C ASN A 32 13.01 -7.77 -0.11
N ASP A 33 13.50 -8.73 -0.88
CA ASP A 33 14.85 -8.78 -1.42
C ASP A 33 14.87 -8.44 -2.90
N ASN A 34 14.02 -7.50 -3.32
CA ASN A 34 14.12 -6.88 -4.64
C ASN A 34 15.53 -6.32 -4.92
N LYS A 35 16.26 -5.93 -3.86
CA LYS A 35 17.66 -5.51 -3.97
C LYS A 35 18.61 -6.69 -4.19
N GLU A 36 18.38 -7.82 -3.52
CA GLU A 36 19.20 -9.02 -3.66
C GLU A 36 18.94 -9.73 -5.00
N THR A 37 17.69 -9.80 -5.46
CA THR A 37 17.34 -10.30 -6.80
C THR A 37 17.93 -9.43 -7.89
N ALA A 38 17.82 -8.11 -7.78
CA ALA A 38 18.47 -7.19 -8.73
C ALA A 38 20.00 -7.34 -8.73
N ALA A 39 20.62 -7.59 -7.57
CA ALA A 39 22.06 -7.86 -7.47
C ALA A 39 22.43 -9.20 -8.13
N MET A 40 21.67 -10.27 -7.88
CA MET A 40 21.87 -11.59 -8.52
C MET A 40 21.66 -11.53 -10.04
N GLU A 41 20.66 -10.78 -10.52
CA GLU A 41 20.44 -10.52 -11.95
C GLU A 41 21.61 -9.76 -12.59
N ALA A 42 22.12 -8.72 -11.93
CA ALA A 42 23.27 -7.97 -12.39
C ALA A 42 24.52 -8.86 -12.46
N GLN A 43 24.75 -9.69 -11.43
CA GLN A 43 25.85 -10.66 -11.41
C GLN A 43 25.73 -11.69 -12.54
N LEU A 44 24.54 -12.26 -12.75
CA LEU A 44 24.30 -13.21 -13.84
C LEU A 44 24.55 -12.57 -15.20
N ARG A 45 24.17 -11.30 -15.38
CA ARG A 45 24.39 -10.54 -16.62
C ARG A 45 25.88 -10.32 -16.88
N GLU A 46 26.64 -9.91 -15.87
CA GLU A 46 28.08 -9.69 -16.01
C GLU A 46 28.84 -11.00 -16.24
N ILE A 47 28.48 -12.08 -15.53
CA ILE A 47 29.06 -13.42 -15.78
C ILE A 47 28.74 -13.87 -17.20
N SER A 48 27.51 -13.65 -17.70
CA SER A 48 27.14 -14.01 -19.06
C SER A 48 27.97 -13.26 -20.11
N LYS A 49 28.18 -11.95 -19.92
CA LYS A 49 29.06 -11.15 -20.80
C LYS A 49 30.51 -11.61 -20.75
N ALA A 50 31.01 -11.99 -19.57
CA ALA A 50 32.37 -12.49 -19.41
C ALA A 50 32.57 -13.83 -20.14
N VAL A 51 31.59 -14.73 -20.03
CA VAL A 51 31.56 -16.01 -20.76
C VAL A 51 31.56 -15.78 -22.27
N GLU A 52 30.67 -14.92 -22.77
CA GLU A 52 30.61 -14.58 -24.21
C GLU A 52 31.92 -13.96 -24.72
N LYS A 53 32.58 -13.12 -23.91
CA LYS A 53 33.85 -12.51 -24.26
C LYS A 53 34.98 -13.55 -24.33
N LEU A 54 35.02 -14.51 -23.41
CA LEU A 54 36.00 -15.60 -23.42
C LEU A 54 35.80 -16.50 -24.64
N GLU A 55 34.55 -16.86 -24.94
CA GLU A 55 34.19 -17.64 -26.13
C GLU A 55 34.59 -16.91 -27.42
N LYS A 56 34.32 -15.61 -27.51
CA LYS A 56 34.71 -14.79 -28.66
C LYS A 56 36.23 -14.67 -28.84
N LEU A 57 37.00 -14.76 -27.76
CA LEU A 57 38.46 -14.78 -27.78
C LEU A 57 39.05 -16.18 -28.03
N GLY A 58 38.19 -17.21 -28.20
CA GLY A 58 38.63 -18.59 -28.38
C GLY A 58 39.25 -19.22 -27.13
N VAL A 59 39.04 -18.62 -25.96
CA VAL A 59 39.54 -19.12 -24.66
C VAL A 59 38.47 -20.02 -24.04
N SER A 60 38.87 -21.22 -23.60
CA SER A 60 37.96 -22.13 -22.90
C SER A 60 37.43 -21.50 -21.62
N VAL A 61 36.10 -21.50 -21.47
CA VAL A 61 35.43 -20.93 -20.30
C VAL A 61 35.68 -21.83 -19.08
N PRO A 62 36.19 -21.31 -17.95
CA PRO A 62 36.39 -22.08 -16.72
C PRO A 62 35.10 -22.74 -16.22
N ASP A 63 35.19 -24.00 -15.76
CA ASP A 63 34.04 -24.76 -15.25
C ASP A 63 33.34 -24.05 -14.08
N VAL A 64 34.11 -23.34 -13.24
CA VAL A 64 33.61 -22.56 -12.10
C VAL A 64 32.64 -21.47 -12.55
N LEU A 65 32.96 -20.74 -13.63
CA LEU A 65 32.08 -19.68 -14.15
C LEU A 65 30.80 -20.26 -14.79
N ARG A 66 30.90 -21.42 -15.46
CA ARG A 66 29.73 -22.13 -16.01
C ARG A 66 28.80 -22.64 -14.90
N ALA A 67 29.36 -23.19 -13.83
CA ALA A 67 28.60 -23.65 -12.68
C ALA A 67 27.89 -22.47 -11.98
N GLU A 68 28.59 -21.36 -11.77
CA GLU A 68 28.03 -20.17 -11.13
C GLU A 68 26.89 -19.53 -11.95
N LYS A 69 27.07 -19.40 -13.27
CA LYS A 69 26.02 -18.93 -14.19
C LYS A 69 24.76 -19.79 -14.09
N THR A 70 24.92 -21.12 -14.12
CA THR A 70 23.81 -22.07 -14.03
C THR A 70 23.10 -21.96 -12.68
N ARG A 71 23.86 -21.82 -11.59
CA ARG A 71 23.31 -21.67 -10.23
C ARG A 71 22.47 -20.40 -10.09
N LEU A 72 23.00 -19.25 -10.52
CA LEU A 72 22.29 -17.97 -10.46
C LEU A 72 21.02 -17.98 -11.33
N ALA A 73 21.11 -18.54 -12.53
CA ALA A 73 19.95 -18.67 -13.41
C ALA A 73 18.83 -19.55 -12.80
N ALA A 74 19.20 -20.68 -12.17
CA ALA A 74 18.23 -21.54 -11.50
C ALA A 74 17.54 -20.84 -10.31
N SER A 75 18.31 -20.12 -9.48
CA SER A 75 17.76 -19.39 -8.33
C SER A 75 16.79 -18.27 -8.75
N LEU A 76 17.12 -17.51 -9.79
CA LEU A 76 16.24 -16.48 -10.34
C LEU A 76 15.00 -17.06 -11.02
N GLY A 77 15.13 -18.23 -11.65
CA GLY A 77 14.00 -18.98 -12.23
C GLY A 77 12.96 -19.34 -11.17
N VAL A 78 13.39 -19.94 -10.05
CA VAL A 78 12.50 -20.32 -8.93
C VAL A 78 11.80 -19.09 -8.32
N LYS A 79 12.53 -17.97 -8.13
CA LYS A 79 11.92 -16.72 -7.64
C LYS A 79 10.90 -16.15 -8.63
N THR A 80 11.17 -16.24 -9.92
CA THR A 80 10.24 -15.80 -10.98
C THR A 80 8.98 -16.67 -11.00
N GLU A 81 9.12 -18.00 -10.87
CA GLU A 81 8.01 -18.94 -10.80
C GLU A 81 7.11 -18.68 -9.58
N ALA A 82 7.71 -18.45 -8.41
CA ALA A 82 6.96 -18.08 -7.19
C ALA A 82 6.19 -16.77 -7.36
N TYR A 83 6.80 -15.75 -7.97
CA TYR A 83 6.13 -14.49 -8.28
C TYR A 83 4.95 -14.67 -9.24
N GLN A 84 5.13 -15.46 -10.31
CA GLN A 84 4.04 -15.75 -11.26
C GLN A 84 2.91 -16.52 -10.60
N ALA A 85 3.21 -17.49 -9.74
CA ALA A 85 2.20 -18.25 -8.99
C ALA A 85 1.38 -17.33 -8.07
N LEU A 86 2.04 -16.42 -7.34
CA LEU A 86 1.34 -15.46 -6.48
C LEU A 86 0.54 -14.43 -7.28
N LYS A 87 1.06 -13.97 -8.42
CA LYS A 87 0.32 -13.08 -9.31
C LYS A 87 -0.96 -13.76 -9.82
N HIS A 88 -0.84 -15.00 -10.28
CA HIS A 88 -1.98 -15.81 -10.70
C HIS A 88 -2.99 -15.98 -9.55
N LEU A 89 -2.52 -16.29 -8.34
CA LEU A 89 -3.38 -16.41 -7.16
C LEU A 89 -4.12 -15.10 -6.86
N ALA A 90 -3.46 -13.95 -7.00
CA ALA A 90 -4.07 -12.64 -6.79
C ALA A 90 -5.16 -12.33 -7.83
N ASP A 91 -4.91 -12.67 -9.10
CA ASP A 91 -5.90 -12.50 -10.18
C ASP A 91 -7.15 -13.35 -9.93
N GLU A 92 -6.97 -14.64 -9.60
CA GLU A 92 -8.05 -15.58 -9.27
C GLU A 92 -8.85 -15.16 -8.02
N PHE A 93 -8.18 -14.71 -6.96
CA PHE A 93 -8.86 -14.14 -5.80
C PHE A 93 -9.64 -12.88 -6.15
N GLY A 94 -9.18 -12.09 -7.12
CA GLY A 94 -9.92 -10.95 -7.67
C GLY A 94 -11.26 -11.38 -8.26
N ASP A 95 -11.27 -12.45 -9.05
CA ASP A 95 -12.48 -13.00 -9.66
C ASP A 95 -13.43 -13.61 -8.62
N ILE A 96 -12.91 -14.35 -7.64
CA ILE A 96 -13.71 -14.90 -6.53
C ILE A 96 -14.34 -13.76 -5.70
N LEU A 97 -13.59 -12.70 -5.42
CA LEU A 97 -14.12 -11.53 -4.72
C LEU A 97 -15.21 -10.82 -5.52
N LYS A 98 -15.04 -10.75 -6.85
CA LYS A 98 -16.08 -10.24 -7.73
C LYS A 98 -17.34 -11.08 -7.58
N GLU A 99 -17.26 -12.39 -7.80
CA GLU A 99 -18.39 -13.32 -7.69
C GLU A 99 -19.08 -13.25 -6.31
N LEU A 100 -18.31 -13.19 -5.22
CA LEU A 100 -18.84 -13.07 -3.87
C LEU A 100 -19.62 -11.77 -3.69
N LYS A 101 -19.13 -10.65 -4.24
CA LYS A 101 -19.86 -9.37 -4.23
C LYS A 101 -21.15 -9.46 -5.03
N GLU A 102 -21.16 -10.14 -6.18
CA GLU A 102 -22.38 -10.32 -6.97
C GLU A 102 -23.43 -11.11 -6.18
N ARG A 103 -23.02 -12.21 -5.53
CA ARG A 103 -23.89 -13.07 -4.72
C ARG A 103 -24.42 -12.37 -3.46
N LEU A 104 -23.63 -11.49 -2.86
CA LEU A 104 -24.06 -10.66 -1.72
C LEU A 104 -24.95 -9.48 -2.14
N GLY A 105 -25.24 -9.31 -3.43
CA GLY A 105 -25.98 -8.14 -3.93
C GLY A 105 -25.19 -6.83 -3.82
N ILE A 106 -23.88 -6.92 -3.58
CA ILE A 106 -22.92 -5.80 -3.58
C ILE A 106 -22.45 -5.57 -5.04
N ASN A 107 -23.37 -5.77 -6.00
CA ASN A 107 -23.06 -5.71 -7.41
C ASN A 107 -22.70 -4.28 -7.80
N SER A 108 -21.45 -4.13 -8.22
CA SER A 108 -20.89 -2.90 -8.78
C SER A 108 -21.10 -2.90 -10.30
N ASP A 109 -22.32 -3.19 -10.77
CA ASP A 109 -22.68 -3.11 -12.19
C ASP A 109 -24.01 -2.36 -12.35
N ASP A 110 -23.88 -1.04 -12.32
CA ASP A 110 -24.71 -0.16 -13.15
C ASP A 110 -23.88 0.11 -14.41
N LYS A 111 -24.02 -0.74 -15.44
CA LYS A 111 -23.42 -0.50 -16.76
C LYS A 111 -24.47 0.07 -17.70
N THR A 112 -24.10 1.18 -18.36
CA THR A 112 -24.86 2.00 -19.32
C THR A 112 -25.90 2.98 -18.76
N GLY A 113 -25.54 3.65 -17.70
CA GLY A 113 -25.66 5.10 -17.63
C GLY A 113 -24.37 5.60 -17.01
N THR A 114 -23.82 6.72 -17.46
CA THR A 114 -22.78 7.43 -16.71
C THR A 114 -23.38 7.91 -15.38
N LYS A 115 -23.68 7.01 -14.44
CA LYS A 115 -23.82 7.39 -13.04
C LYS A 115 -22.43 7.72 -12.56
N PRO A 116 -22.22 8.97 -12.13
CA PRO A 116 -20.88 9.51 -11.99
C PRO A 116 -20.11 8.62 -11.01
N LYS A 117 -18.87 8.22 -11.37
CA LYS A 117 -17.80 7.98 -10.37
C LYS A 117 -18.11 8.93 -9.24
N ASN A 118 -18.52 8.46 -8.04
CA ASN A 118 -19.00 9.31 -6.95
C ASN A 118 -18.13 10.55 -6.97
N LYS A 119 -18.67 11.65 -7.53
CA LYS A 119 -17.81 12.72 -8.00
C LYS A 119 -17.14 13.14 -6.71
N ARG A 120 -15.80 12.98 -6.61
CA ARG A 120 -15.04 13.73 -5.60
C ARG A 120 -15.67 15.09 -5.67
N SER A 121 -16.24 15.53 -4.55
CA SER A 121 -17.12 16.68 -4.58
C SER A 121 -16.44 17.76 -5.39
N LYS A 122 -17.15 18.25 -6.42
CA LYS A 122 -16.64 19.32 -7.27
C LYS A 122 -16.58 20.64 -6.50
N LEU A 123 -17.16 20.67 -5.30
CA LEU A 123 -17.06 21.81 -4.42
C LEU A 123 -15.60 22.01 -4.03
N GLN A 124 -15.18 23.26 -4.07
CA GLN A 124 -13.85 23.65 -3.68
C GLN A 124 -13.61 23.25 -2.23
N LYS A 125 -12.40 22.80 -1.94
CA LYS A 125 -11.94 22.39 -0.60
C LYS A 125 -10.69 23.19 -0.27
N THR A 126 -10.47 23.43 1.01
CA THR A 126 -9.26 24.11 1.46
C THR A 126 -8.04 23.31 1.01
N ASN A 127 -7.09 23.99 0.36
CA ASN A 127 -5.86 23.38 -0.13
C ASN A 127 -5.06 22.78 1.05
N SER A 128 -4.49 21.59 0.85
CA SER A 128 -3.59 20.92 1.80
C SER A 128 -2.48 21.84 2.33
N GLU A 129 -1.91 22.70 1.48
CA GLU A 129 -0.85 23.64 1.90
C GLU A 129 -1.36 24.68 2.92
N VAL A 130 -2.63 25.09 2.79
CA VAL A 130 -3.26 26.00 3.74
C VAL A 130 -3.50 25.29 5.06
N LEU A 131 -4.03 24.05 5.02
CA LEU A 131 -4.21 23.22 6.21
C LEU A 131 -2.87 22.98 6.93
N ARG A 132 -1.80 22.70 6.19
CA ARG A 132 -0.44 22.55 6.71
C ARG A 132 0.02 23.78 7.49
N LYS A 133 -0.17 24.98 6.93
CA LYS A 133 0.19 26.24 7.59
C LYS A 133 -0.56 26.40 8.91
N TYR A 134 -1.85 26.07 8.94
CA TYR A 134 -2.65 26.12 10.17
C TYR A 134 -2.19 25.08 11.21
N ILE A 135 -1.87 23.86 10.81
CA ILE A 135 -1.32 22.84 11.73
C ILE A 135 -0.02 23.33 12.37
N ILE A 136 0.91 23.88 11.58
CA ILE A 136 2.18 24.40 12.09
C ILE A 136 1.95 25.60 13.00
N LEU A 137 1.10 26.56 12.59
CA LEU A 137 0.81 27.75 13.37
C LEU A 137 0.24 27.39 14.74
N VAL A 138 -0.78 26.54 14.78
CA VAL A 138 -1.41 26.09 16.02
C VAL A 138 -0.41 25.36 16.90
N LEU A 139 0.40 24.45 16.34
CA LEU A 139 1.43 23.78 17.13
C LEU A 139 2.45 24.77 17.70
N LYS A 140 2.86 25.81 16.96
CA LYS A 140 3.74 26.87 17.47
C LYS A 140 3.08 27.68 18.60
N GLU A 141 1.79 28.00 18.47
CA GLU A 141 1.02 28.68 19.52
C GLU A 141 0.97 27.85 20.83
N PHE A 142 0.94 26.52 20.70
CA PHE A 142 0.99 25.59 21.83
C PHE A 142 2.43 25.22 22.27
N GLY A 143 3.46 25.93 21.80
CA GLY A 143 4.85 25.69 22.20
C GLY A 143 5.47 24.43 21.60
N GLY A 144 5.01 24.04 20.40
CA GLY A 144 5.55 22.92 19.63
C GLY A 144 4.76 21.61 19.77
N ARG A 145 3.88 21.47 20.77
CA ARG A 145 3.15 20.23 21.05
C ARG A 145 1.73 20.49 21.58
N ALA A 146 0.73 19.79 21.04
CA ALA A 146 -0.64 19.89 21.53
C ALA A 146 -1.45 18.60 21.34
N ARG A 147 -2.59 18.49 22.04
CA ARG A 147 -3.53 17.38 21.85
C ARG A 147 -4.31 17.55 20.56
N VAL A 148 -4.64 16.44 19.90
CA VAL A 148 -5.38 16.45 18.63
C VAL A 148 -6.72 17.20 18.72
N PRO A 149 -7.57 17.00 19.75
CA PRO A 149 -8.82 17.75 19.86
C PRO A 149 -8.59 19.27 19.93
N ASP A 150 -7.63 19.71 20.76
CA ASP A 150 -7.32 21.13 20.94
C ASP A 150 -6.79 21.77 19.64
N ILE A 151 -6.01 21.01 18.86
CA ILE A 151 -5.52 21.43 17.54
C ILE A 151 -6.69 21.57 16.56
N LEU A 152 -7.54 20.54 16.46
CA LEU A 152 -8.68 20.56 15.53
C LEU A 152 -9.67 21.69 15.86
N ASP A 153 -10.00 21.89 17.12
CA ASP A 153 -10.92 22.95 17.55
C ASP A 153 -10.33 24.35 17.31
N THR A 154 -9.00 24.50 17.43
CA THR A 154 -8.32 25.76 17.12
C THR A 154 -8.28 26.02 15.62
N ILE A 155 -7.95 25.00 14.81
CA ILE A 155 -8.01 25.08 13.35
C ILE A 155 -9.44 25.40 12.87
N GLU A 156 -10.47 24.79 13.47
CA GLU A 156 -11.88 25.06 13.15
C GLU A 156 -12.23 26.53 13.39
N ARG A 157 -11.85 27.08 14.55
CA ARG A 157 -12.06 28.49 14.88
C ARG A 157 -11.32 29.43 13.93
N GLN A 158 -10.09 29.09 13.55
CA GLN A 158 -9.28 29.90 12.62
C GLN A 158 -9.77 29.79 11.16
N LEU A 159 -10.38 28.66 10.79
CA LEU A 159 -10.95 28.42 9.46
C LEU A 159 -12.43 28.75 9.34
N SER A 160 -13.18 28.98 10.41
CA SER A 160 -14.65 29.04 10.39
C SER A 160 -15.24 29.96 9.30
N ASN A 161 -14.59 31.09 9.03
CA ASN A 161 -15.02 32.07 8.02
C ASN A 161 -14.34 31.88 6.65
N LYS A 162 -13.50 30.84 6.50
CA LYS A 162 -12.68 30.52 5.33
C LYS A 162 -12.93 29.11 4.79
N LEU A 163 -13.70 28.28 5.50
CA LEU A 163 -14.08 26.94 5.05
C LEU A 163 -14.89 27.03 3.76
N LEU A 164 -14.49 26.24 2.76
CA LEU A 164 -15.16 26.20 1.47
C LEU A 164 -16.33 25.19 1.52
N PRO A 165 -17.29 25.27 0.58
CA PRO A 165 -18.46 24.38 0.62
C PRO A 165 -18.12 22.88 0.67
N GLY A 166 -17.00 22.46 0.04
CA GLY A 166 -16.56 21.07 0.05
C GLY A 166 -15.88 20.62 1.35
N ASP A 167 -15.52 21.56 2.23
CA ASP A 167 -14.92 21.31 3.54
C ASP A 167 -15.97 20.92 4.58
N LEU A 168 -17.19 21.43 4.43
CA LEU A 168 -18.34 21.21 5.31
C LEU A 168 -19.09 19.90 5.01
N GLU A 169 -18.71 19.18 3.97
CA GLU A 169 -19.36 17.93 3.59
C GLU A 169 -19.15 16.84 4.64
N VAL A 170 -20.23 16.13 4.95
CA VAL A 170 -20.17 14.87 5.69
C VAL A 170 -19.73 13.76 4.75
N ARG A 171 -18.77 12.95 5.18
CA ARG A 171 -18.27 11.80 4.42
C ARG A 171 -19.28 10.65 4.42
N GLN A 172 -18.96 9.61 3.66
CA GLN A 172 -19.82 8.42 3.47
C GLN A 172 -20.11 7.66 4.77
N ASP A 173 -19.27 7.83 5.80
CA ASP A 173 -19.49 7.26 7.14
C ASP A 173 -20.57 8.00 7.95
N GLY A 174 -21.14 9.07 7.41
CA GLY A 174 -22.23 9.85 8.01
C GLY A 174 -21.83 10.65 9.24
N LYS A 175 -20.55 10.65 9.62
CA LYS A 175 -20.07 11.24 10.89
C LYS A 175 -18.84 12.11 10.72
N THR A 176 -18.01 11.83 9.71
CA THR A 176 -16.74 12.55 9.53
C THR A 176 -16.94 13.76 8.63
N ILE A 177 -16.57 14.94 9.12
CA ILE A 177 -16.55 16.18 8.33
C ILE A 177 -15.29 16.21 7.45
N ALA A 178 -15.43 16.59 6.19
CA ALA A 178 -14.38 16.52 5.19
C ALA A 178 -13.10 17.26 5.58
N TRP A 179 -13.19 18.49 6.12
CA TRP A 179 -12.02 19.27 6.50
C TRP A 179 -11.24 18.65 7.65
N ARG A 180 -11.92 18.11 8.67
CA ARG A 180 -11.27 17.40 9.79
C ARG A 180 -10.46 16.22 9.28
N ASN A 181 -11.06 15.43 8.39
CA ASN A 181 -10.35 14.34 7.75
C ASN A 181 -9.17 14.85 6.90
N ASN A 182 -9.33 15.92 6.12
CA ASN A 182 -8.25 16.47 5.31
C ASN A 182 -7.06 16.93 6.18
N VAL A 183 -7.32 17.51 7.36
CA VAL A 183 -6.28 17.86 8.34
C VAL A 183 -5.55 16.62 8.85
N LEU A 184 -6.25 15.50 9.12
CA LEU A 184 -5.61 14.24 9.51
C LEU A 184 -4.70 13.68 8.41
N TRP A 185 -5.13 13.75 7.15
CA TRP A 185 -4.31 13.34 6.00
C TRP A 185 -3.09 14.24 5.81
N GLU A 186 -3.25 15.55 6.00
CA GLU A 186 -2.13 16.47 5.91
C GLU A 186 -1.13 16.21 7.03
N ARG A 187 -1.59 15.96 8.27
CA ARG A 187 -0.72 15.50 9.36
C ARG A 187 0.03 14.23 9.00
N TYR A 188 -0.62 13.25 8.37
CA TYR A 188 0.06 12.04 7.92
C TYR A 188 1.20 12.35 6.94
N ARG A 189 0.97 13.23 5.96
CA ARG A 189 2.01 13.68 5.02
C ARG A 189 3.15 14.40 5.74
N MET A 190 2.82 15.34 6.62
CA MET A 190 3.82 16.09 7.38
C MET A 190 4.72 15.20 8.24
N MET A 191 4.22 14.07 8.77
CA MET A 191 5.06 13.08 9.44
C MET A 191 5.99 12.34 8.49
N GLN A 192 5.49 11.92 7.32
CA GLN A 192 6.32 11.24 6.31
C GLN A 192 7.43 12.15 5.77
N GLU A 193 7.16 13.45 5.74
CA GLU A 193 8.10 14.49 5.33
C GLU A 193 9.03 14.97 6.47
N GLY A 194 8.90 14.43 7.69
CA GLY A 194 9.76 14.77 8.83
C GLY A 194 9.48 16.11 9.49
N ILE A 195 8.37 16.80 9.15
CA ILE A 195 7.96 18.08 9.76
C ILE A 195 7.33 17.85 11.13
N LEU A 196 6.60 16.74 11.28
CA LEU A 196 6.03 16.31 12.55
C LEU A 196 6.72 15.04 13.03
N ARG A 197 6.86 14.92 14.34
CA ARG A 197 7.41 13.71 14.98
C ARG A 197 6.49 12.50 14.75
N ASN A 198 7.11 11.37 14.43
CA ASN A 198 6.41 10.09 14.28
C ASN A 198 6.30 9.30 15.61
N ASP A 199 7.08 9.69 16.61
CA ASP A 199 7.19 9.07 17.94
C ASP A 199 6.42 9.84 19.03
N SER A 200 5.60 10.83 18.66
CA SER A 200 4.76 11.55 19.60
C SER A 200 3.79 10.63 20.34
N GLN A 201 3.55 10.92 21.62
CA GLN A 201 2.58 10.20 22.43
C GLN A 201 1.20 10.17 21.78
N ARG A 202 0.52 9.02 21.85
CA ARG A 202 -0.83 8.84 21.31
C ARG A 202 -1.77 9.97 21.74
N GLY A 203 -2.40 10.62 20.75
CA GLY A 203 -3.31 11.75 20.98
C GLY A 203 -2.65 13.12 21.01
N TYR A 204 -1.34 13.20 20.81
CA TYR A 204 -0.59 14.45 20.66
C TYR A 204 0.06 14.53 19.28
N TRP A 205 0.18 15.76 18.76
CA TRP A 205 1.06 16.08 17.63
C TRP A 205 2.15 17.03 18.12
N GLU A 206 3.33 16.88 17.56
CA GLU A 206 4.52 17.61 17.94
C GLU A 206 5.31 17.99 16.69
N LEU A 207 5.76 19.24 16.62
CA LEU A 207 6.70 19.69 15.60
C LEU A 207 8.03 18.95 15.79
N ASN A 208 8.66 18.59 14.69
CA ASN A 208 10.07 18.23 14.75
C ASN A 208 10.86 19.53 15.01
N GLU A 209 11.67 19.56 16.05
CA GLU A 209 12.66 20.61 16.22
C GLU A 209 13.79 20.30 15.23
N ASP A 210 14.05 21.19 14.27
CA ASP A 210 15.28 21.13 13.48
C ASP A 210 16.51 21.32 14.38
#